data_AF-A0A5C6Y6B4-F1
#
_entry.id   AF-A0A5C6Y6B4-F1
#
_cell.length_a   1.000
_cell.length_b   1.000
_cell.length_c   1.000
_cell.angle_alpha   90.00
_cell.angle_beta   90.00
_cell.angle_gamma   90.00
#
_symmetry.space_group_name_H-M   'P 1'
#
loop_
_entity.id
_entity.type
_entity.pdbx_description
1 polymer ?
#
loop_
_entity_poly.entity_id
_entity_poly.type
_entity_poly.pdbx_seq_one_letter_code
_entity_poly.pdbx_strand_id
1 'polypeptide(L)'
;MKTQKNLGIWMDHSIANLIDVNSKEHSYAITSKFTFDTKEEALNRSEKLMHNKRQQMHEAYYKEIADVILKYNHVLLFGPTNAKIELQNYLKSDSHFKDIKIDLAAADKMTENQQDAFVKNHFE
;
A
#
# COMPACT_ATOMS: atom_id res chain seq x y z
N MET A 1 -23.21 9.76 15.26
CA MET A 1 -22.10 10.27 14.43
C MET A 1 -21.43 9.06 13.79
N LYS A 2 -21.24 9.02 12.46
CA LYS A 2 -20.44 7.95 11.85
C LYS A 2 -18.98 8.21 12.22
N THR A 3 -18.33 7.28 12.90
CA THR A 3 -16.88 7.31 13.10
C THR A 3 -16.21 7.27 11.74
N GLN A 4 -15.30 8.22 11.49
CA GLN A 4 -14.49 8.20 10.26
C GLN A 4 -13.59 6.96 10.29
N LYS A 5 -13.60 6.19 9.22
CA LYS A 5 -12.72 5.04 9.05
C LYS A 5 -11.38 5.53 8.50
N ASN A 6 -10.37 5.53 9.37
CA ASN A 6 -9.03 6.03 9.08
C ASN A 6 -8.04 4.87 8.98
N LEU A 7 -7.24 4.88 7.92
CA LEU A 7 -6.25 3.84 7.63
C LEU A 7 -4.87 4.47 7.44
N GLY A 8 -3.88 3.96 8.16
CA GLY A 8 -2.47 4.18 7.84
C GLY A 8 -1.92 3.02 7.02
N ILE A 9 -1.10 3.31 6.01
CA ILE A 9 -0.39 2.30 5.22
C ILE A 9 1.09 2.68 5.16
N TRP A 10 1.92 1.97 5.94
CA TRP A 10 3.37 2.04 5.77
C TRP A 10 3.75 1.09 4.64
N MET A 11 4.40 1.56 3.58
CA MET A 11 4.69 0.72 2.43
C MET A 11 6.00 0.99 1.72
N ASP A 12 6.50 -0.07 1.10
CA ASP A 12 7.45 -0.05 -0.01
C ASP A 12 6.98 -0.95 -1.17
N HIS A 13 7.85 -1.19 -2.15
CA HIS A 13 7.55 -2.04 -3.32
C HIS A 13 7.44 -3.54 -2.99
N SER A 14 7.76 -3.95 -1.76
CA SER A 14 7.75 -5.34 -1.29
C SER A 14 6.64 -5.63 -0.28
N ILE A 15 6.36 -4.69 0.64
CA ILE A 15 5.39 -4.89 1.73
C ILE A 15 4.60 -3.61 2.02
N ALA A 16 3.33 -3.77 2.36
CA ALA A 16 2.44 -2.73 2.85
C ALA A 16 1.84 -3.20 4.17
N ASN A 17 2.12 -2.49 5.26
CA ASN A 17 1.53 -2.70 6.57
C ASN A 17 0.33 -1.77 6.73
N LEU A 18 -0.85 -2.36 6.85
CA LEU A 18 -2.11 -1.67 7.02
C LEU A 18 -2.42 -1.55 8.51
N ILE A 19 -2.79 -0.34 8.94
CA ILE A 19 -2.98 0.02 10.34
C ILE A 19 -4.31 0.77 10.47
N ASP A 20 -5.34 0.09 10.97
CA ASP A 20 -6.63 0.72 11.24
C ASP A 20 -6.58 1.47 12.59
N VAL A 21 -6.83 2.78 12.54
CA VAL A 21 -6.80 3.66 13.72
C VAL A 21 -7.86 3.27 14.74
N ASN A 22 -9.02 2.80 14.27
CA ASN A 22 -10.18 2.50 15.11
C ASN A 22 -10.20 1.05 15.62
N SER A 23 -9.44 0.14 14.99
CA SER A 23 -9.40 -1.26 15.39
C SER A 23 -8.05 -1.93 15.13
N LYS A 24 -7.31 -2.20 16.22
CA LYS A 24 -6.04 -2.92 16.13
C LYS A 24 -6.16 -4.35 15.58
N GLU A 25 -7.33 -4.98 15.69
CA GLU A 25 -7.56 -6.32 15.13
C GLU A 25 -7.56 -6.35 13.60
N HIS A 26 -7.61 -5.19 12.94
CA HIS A 26 -7.67 -5.06 11.49
C HIS A 26 -6.33 -4.65 10.87
N SER A 27 -5.24 -4.64 11.66
CA SER A 27 -3.90 -4.36 11.16
C SER A 27 -3.23 -5.63 10.64
N TYR A 28 -2.75 -5.60 9.39
CA TYR A 28 -2.08 -6.74 8.74
C TYR A 28 -1.19 -6.26 7.58
N ALA A 29 -0.33 -7.15 7.08
CA ALA A 29 0.57 -6.85 5.96
C ALA A 29 0.10 -7.50 4.64
N ILE A 30 0.23 -6.77 3.54
CA ILE A 30 0.13 -7.28 2.17
C ILE A 30 1.54 -7.33 1.61
N THR A 31 1.96 -8.48 1.08
CA THR A 31 3.28 -8.66 0.46
C THR A 31 3.16 -8.75 -1.05
N SER A 32 4.10 -8.10 -1.76
CA SER A 32 4.22 -8.23 -3.20
C SER A 32 4.55 -9.68 -3.56
N LYS A 33 3.81 -10.23 -4.51
CA LYS A 33 4.01 -11.60 -4.99
C LYS A 33 5.32 -11.77 -5.79
N PHE A 34 6.05 -10.68 -6.07
CA PHE A 34 7.31 -10.72 -6.81
C PHE A 34 8.43 -11.33 -5.95
N THR A 35 8.51 -12.66 -5.97
CA THR A 35 9.48 -13.47 -5.23
C THR A 35 10.74 -13.77 -6.05
N PHE A 36 11.77 -14.29 -5.38
CA PHE A 36 12.98 -14.78 -6.05
C PHE A 36 12.69 -15.93 -7.03
N ASP A 37 11.77 -16.84 -6.70
CA ASP A 37 11.37 -17.95 -7.60
C ASP A 37 10.71 -17.45 -8.88
N THR A 38 9.85 -16.42 -8.79
CA THR A 38 9.28 -15.80 -9.98
C THR A 38 10.32 -15.08 -10.83
N LYS A 39 11.43 -14.65 -10.21
CA LYS A 39 12.60 -14.08 -10.89
C LYS A 39 13.39 -15.17 -11.61
N GLU A 40 13.64 -16.34 -11.03
CA GLU A 40 14.31 -17.47 -11.69
C GLU A 40 13.51 -18.05 -12.87
N GLU A 41 12.21 -18.27 -12.70
CA GLU A 41 11.31 -18.68 -13.79
C GLU A 41 11.29 -17.64 -14.93
N ALA A 42 11.35 -16.36 -14.58
CA ALA A 42 11.35 -15.27 -15.55
C ALA A 42 12.70 -15.07 -16.24
N LEU A 43 13.83 -15.32 -15.55
CA LEU A 43 15.18 -15.28 -16.10
C LEU A 43 15.39 -16.31 -17.21
N ASN A 44 14.67 -17.44 -17.17
CA ASN A 44 14.64 -18.43 -18.24
C ASN A 44 13.79 -18.01 -19.46
N ARG A 45 13.13 -16.84 -19.43
CA ARG A 45 12.25 -16.32 -20.51
C ARG A 45 12.74 -14.93 -20.98
N SER A 46 12.29 -14.50 -22.16
CA SER A 46 12.78 -13.25 -22.78
C SER A 46 12.48 -11.99 -21.97
N GLU A 47 13.28 -10.93 -22.13
CA GLU A 47 13.14 -9.65 -21.42
C GLU A 47 11.76 -9.00 -21.55
N LYS A 48 11.10 -9.16 -22.71
CA LYS A 48 9.74 -8.64 -22.94
C LYS A 48 8.71 -9.35 -22.07
N LEU A 49 8.82 -10.68 -21.93
CA LEU A 49 7.96 -11.45 -21.02
C LEU A 49 8.25 -11.09 -19.56
N MET A 50 9.52 -10.84 -19.21
CA MET A 50 9.89 -10.38 -17.87
C MET A 50 9.27 -9.03 -17.51
N HIS A 51 9.31 -8.06 -18.43
CA HIS A 51 8.73 -6.74 -18.19
C HIS A 51 7.21 -6.83 -17.97
N ASN A 52 6.52 -7.61 -18.79
CA ASN A 52 5.08 -7.82 -18.65
C ASN A 52 4.71 -8.51 -17.32
N LYS A 53 5.43 -9.57 -16.93
CA LYS A 53 5.15 -10.29 -15.67
C LYS A 53 5.39 -9.38 -14.46
N ARG A 54 6.47 -8.59 -14.46
CA ARG A 54 6.71 -7.57 -13.41
C ARG A 54 5.56 -6.58 -13.32
N GLN A 55 5.14 -6.01 -14.45
CA GLN A 55 4.05 -5.04 -14.47
C GLN A 55 2.75 -5.64 -13.89
N GLN A 56 2.39 -6.85 -14.29
CA GLN A 56 1.20 -7.55 -13.78
C GLN A 56 1.25 -7.77 -12.27
N MET A 57 2.42 -8.11 -11.73
CA MET A 57 2.58 -8.37 -10.30
C MET A 57 2.57 -7.08 -9.47
N HIS A 58 3.19 -6.01 -9.97
CA HIS A 58 3.08 -4.67 -9.38
C HIS A 58 1.64 -4.18 -9.38
N GLU A 59 0.92 -4.40 -10.47
CA GLU A 59 -0.49 -4.05 -10.58
C GLU A 59 -1.37 -4.87 -9.63
N ALA A 60 -1.12 -6.18 -9.50
CA ALA A 60 -1.84 -7.02 -8.54
C ALA A 60 -1.62 -6.57 -7.09
N TYR A 61 -0.40 -6.20 -6.73
CA TYR A 61 -0.06 -5.68 -5.40
C TYR A 61 -0.80 -4.37 -5.09
N TYR A 62 -0.78 -3.40 -6.00
CA TYR A 62 -1.52 -2.14 -5.82
C TYR A 62 -3.02 -2.33 -5.83
N LYS A 63 -3.53 -3.27 -6.63
CA LYS A 63 -4.94 -3.62 -6.64
C LYS A 63 -5.41 -4.20 -5.30
N GLU A 64 -4.64 -5.12 -4.72
CA GLU A 64 -4.98 -5.71 -3.41
C GLU A 64 -5.03 -4.62 -2.32
N ILE A 65 -4.12 -3.65 -2.33
CA ILE A 65 -4.15 -2.52 -1.41
C ILE A 65 -5.35 -1.60 -1.69
N ALA A 66 -5.64 -1.33 -2.97
CA ALA A 66 -6.75 -0.48 -3.40
C ALA A 66 -8.12 -1.03 -2.95
N ASP A 67 -8.33 -2.35 -3.06
CA ASP A 67 -9.55 -3.02 -2.62
C ASP A 67 -9.79 -2.84 -1.11
N VAL A 68 -8.72 -2.71 -0.31
CA VAL A 68 -8.84 -2.42 1.12
C VAL A 68 -9.18 -0.95 1.35
N ILE A 69 -8.51 -0.03 0.63
CA ILE A 69 -8.73 1.42 0.73
C ILE A 69 -10.19 1.80 0.52
N LEU A 70 -10.92 1.13 -0.39
CA LEU A 70 -12.35 1.37 -0.65
C LEU A 70 -13.25 1.27 0.59
N LYS A 71 -12.79 0.62 1.67
CA LYS A 71 -13.54 0.44 2.92
C LYS A 71 -13.37 1.61 3.89
N TYR A 72 -12.52 2.58 3.57
CA TYR A 72 -12.10 3.68 4.42
C TYR A 72 -12.44 5.04 3.80
N ASN A 73 -12.46 6.08 4.65
CA ASN A 73 -12.77 7.44 4.23
C ASN A 73 -11.52 8.32 4.11
N HIS A 74 -10.51 8.02 4.93
CA HIS A 74 -9.28 8.79 4.99
C HIS A 74 -8.11 7.84 5.14
N VAL A 75 -7.15 7.94 4.23
CA VAL A 75 -5.97 7.07 4.15
C VAL A 75 -4.71 7.92 4.20
N LEU A 76 -3.74 7.48 4.99
CA LEU A 76 -2.38 7.99 5.00
C LEU A 76 -1.45 6.96 4.35
N LEU A 77 -0.81 7.31 3.24
CA LEU A 77 0.25 6.49 2.64
C LEU A 77 1.60 7.05 3.04
N PHE A 78 2.43 6.22 3.67
CA PHE A 78 3.74 6.63 4.15
C PHE A 78 4.78 5.53 3.98
N GLY A 79 6.06 5.90 4.07
CA GLY A 79 7.16 4.94 3.96
C GLY A 79 8.39 5.48 3.23
N PRO A 80 9.47 4.67 3.15
CA PRO A 80 10.80 5.13 2.76
C PRO A 80 10.99 5.27 1.25
N THR A 81 10.13 4.65 0.44
CA THR A 81 10.26 4.62 -1.02
C THR A 81 9.17 5.43 -1.73
N ASN A 82 9.23 5.46 -3.06
CA ASN A 82 8.21 6.11 -3.89
C ASN A 82 6.95 5.25 -4.11
N ALA A 83 6.86 4.04 -3.56
CA ALA A 83 5.71 3.16 -3.72
C ALA A 83 4.38 3.84 -3.31
N LYS A 84 4.41 4.67 -2.25
CA LYS A 84 3.26 5.49 -1.81
C LYS A 84 2.77 6.49 -2.89
N ILE A 85 3.70 7.07 -3.67
CA ILE A 85 3.39 8.03 -4.73
C ILE A 85 2.80 7.29 -5.93
N GLU A 86 3.40 6.15 -6.29
CA GLU A 86 2.91 5.29 -7.37
C GLU A 86 1.49 4.78 -7.07
N LEU A 87 1.24 4.30 -5.85
CA LEU A 87 -0.08 3.89 -5.42
C LEU A 87 -1.07 5.05 -5.44
N GLN A 88 -0.69 6.24 -4.96
CA GLN A 88 -1.58 7.40 -5.04
C GLN A 88 -1.98 7.72 -6.50
N ASN A 89 -1.02 7.68 -7.43
CA ASN A 89 -1.30 7.92 -8.85
C ASN A 89 -2.20 6.83 -9.44
N TYR A 90 -1.98 5.57 -9.07
CA TYR A 90 -2.84 4.45 -9.44
C TYR A 90 -4.30 4.69 -8.96
N LEU A 91 -4.49 5.05 -7.69
CA LEU A 91 -5.82 5.30 -7.12
C LEU A 91 -6.50 6.53 -7.74
N LYS A 92 -5.76 7.62 -8.00
CA LYS A 92 -6.28 8.83 -8.65
C LYS A 92 -6.82 8.59 -10.05
N SER A 93 -6.34 7.56 -10.74
CA SER A 93 -6.82 7.21 -12.08
C SER A 93 -8.21 6.56 -12.06
N ASP A 94 -8.67 6.08 -10.90
CA ASP A 94 -9.96 5.42 -10.73
C ASP A 94 -10.95 6.30 -9.95
N SER A 95 -12.14 6.51 -10.52
CA SER A 95 -13.18 7.33 -9.93
C SER A 95 -13.73 6.82 -8.60
N HIS A 96 -13.60 5.54 -8.28
CA HIS A 96 -14.09 4.99 -7.00
C HIS A 96 -13.36 5.57 -5.79
N PHE A 97 -12.16 6.13 -5.97
CA PHE A 97 -11.36 6.72 -4.89
C PHE A 97 -11.55 8.23 -4.74
N LYS A 98 -12.41 8.88 -5.56
CA LYS A 98 -12.60 10.34 -5.56
C LYS A 98 -13.07 10.91 -4.21
N ASP A 99 -13.87 10.15 -3.48
CA ASP A 99 -14.42 10.56 -2.18
C ASP A 99 -13.53 10.15 -0.99
N ILE A 100 -12.39 9.50 -1.26
CA ILE A 100 -11.44 9.05 -0.23
C ILE A 100 -10.32 10.07 -0.14
N LYS A 101 -10.13 10.63 1.07
CA LYS A 101 -9.00 11.54 1.32
C LYS A 101 -7.72 10.72 1.40
N ILE A 102 -6.71 11.06 0.60
CA ILE A 102 -5.42 10.36 0.58
C ILE A 102 -4.30 11.35 0.89
N ASP A 103 -3.70 11.21 2.07
CA ASP A 103 -2.52 11.97 2.49
C ASP A 103 -1.23 11.18 2.19
N LEU A 104 -0.14 11.90 1.94
CA LEU A 104 1.19 11.32 1.76
C LEU A 104 2.13 11.84 2.84
N ALA A 105 2.93 10.94 3.43
CA ALA A 105 4.04 11.32 4.30
C ALA A 105 5.32 10.56 3.96
N ALA A 106 6.46 11.23 4.06
CA ALA A 106 7.75 10.56 4.05
C ALA A 106 8.01 9.95 5.43
N ALA A 107 8.55 8.75 5.47
CA ALA A 107 8.91 8.07 6.70
C ALA A 107 10.09 7.14 6.43
N ASP A 108 11.07 7.10 7.32
CA ASP A 108 12.15 6.11 7.26
C ASP A 108 11.64 4.70 7.58
N LYS A 109 12.57 3.74 7.62
CA LYS A 109 12.27 2.41 8.16
C LYS A 109 11.81 2.54 9.62
N MET A 110 10.64 1.96 9.91
CA MET A 110 10.00 2.01 11.21
C MET A 110 9.62 0.62 11.67
N THR A 111 9.70 0.36 12.98
CA THR A 111 9.12 -0.84 13.61
C THR A 111 7.59 -0.74 13.64
N GLU A 112 6.88 -1.85 13.84
CA GLU A 112 5.40 -1.86 13.92
C GLU A 112 4.87 -0.83 14.94
N ASN A 113 5.47 -0.79 16.14
CA ASN A 113 5.11 0.18 17.18
C ASN A 113 5.33 1.65 16.75
N GLN A 114 6.40 1.91 15.98
CA GLN A 114 6.67 3.25 15.43
C GLN A 114 5.66 3.62 14.34
N GLN A 115 5.28 2.65 13.50
CA GLN A 115 4.25 2.84 12.48
C GLN A 115 2.89 3.13 13.14
N ASP A 116 2.49 2.36 14.15
CA ASP A 116 1.28 2.60 14.94
C ASP A 116 1.26 4.01 15.55
N ALA A 117 2.36 4.42 16.17
CA ALA A 117 2.47 5.76 16.77
C ALA A 117 2.39 6.86 15.71
N PHE A 118 3.06 6.68 14.58
CA PHE A 118 3.03 7.62 13.45
C PHE A 118 1.62 7.82 12.91
N VAL A 119 0.90 6.72 12.71
CA VAL A 119 -0.47 6.73 12.21
C VAL A 119 -1.39 7.43 13.21
N LYS A 120 -1.30 7.10 14.50
CA LYS A 120 -2.12 7.78 15.53
C LYS A 120 -1.87 9.27 15.58
N ASN A 121 -0.61 9.70 15.59
CA ASN A 121 -0.24 11.12 15.62
C ASN A 121 -0.77 11.90 14.39
N HIS A 122 -0.96 11.23 13.25
CA HIS A 122 -1.50 11.87 12.04
C HIS A 122 -3.01 12.10 12.12
N PHE A 123 -3.74 11.23 12.80
CA PHE A 123 -5.22 11.24 12.87
C PHE A 123 -5.77 11.73 14.22
N GLU A 124 -4.91 12.19 15.12
CA GLU A 124 -5.27 12.79 16.40
C GLU A 124 -5.93 14.17 16.26
#